data_AF-A0A627ETE4-F1
#
_entry.id   AF-A0A627ETE4-F1
#
_cell.length_a   1.000
_cell.length_b   1.000
_cell.length_c   1.000
_cell.angle_alpha   90.00
_cell.angle_beta   90.00
_cell.angle_gamma   90.00
#
_symmetry.space_group_name_H-M   'P 1'
#
loop_
_entity.id
_entity.type
_entity.pdbx_description
1 polymer ?
#
loop_
_entity_poly.entity_id
_entity_poly.type
_entity_poly.pdbx_seq_one_letter_code
_entity_poly.pdbx_strand_id
1 'polypeptide(L)'
;MMTYIWWSLPLTLAVFFAARRLAAHFKMPLLNPLLVAMVVIIPFLLLTGIPYEHYFKGSEVLNDLLQPAVVALAYPLYEQLHQIRARWKSIISICFVGSLVAMITGTSVALLMGATPEIAASVLPKSVTTPIAMAVGGSIGGIPAISAVCVIFVGILGAVFGHTL
;
A
#
# COMPACT_ATOMS: atom_id res chain seq x y z
N MET A 1 14.09 7.91 20.62
CA MET A 1 13.04 7.06 20.01
C MET A 1 11.64 7.57 20.35
N MET A 2 11.31 7.81 21.62
CA MET A 2 9.96 8.26 22.03
C MET A 2 9.52 9.67 21.60
N THR A 3 10.43 10.59 21.25
CA THR A 3 10.08 12.01 21.05
C THR A 3 9.19 12.27 19.83
N TYR A 4 9.28 11.43 18.79
CA TYR A 4 8.54 11.65 17.53
C TYR A 4 7.11 11.09 17.58
N ILE A 5 6.86 10.07 18.40
CA ILE A 5 5.56 9.41 18.56
C ILE A 5 4.47 10.41 19.01
N TRP A 6 4.83 11.36 19.88
CA TRP A 6 3.89 12.31 20.50
C TRP A 6 3.18 13.22 19.50
N TRP A 7 3.77 13.48 18.33
CA TRP A 7 3.16 14.34 17.33
C TRP A 7 2.75 13.58 16.06
N SER A 8 3.53 12.59 15.60
CA SER A 8 3.22 11.90 14.34
C SER A 8 2.01 10.98 14.46
N LEU A 9 1.90 10.23 15.55
CA LEU A 9 0.83 9.23 15.71
C LEU A 9 -0.54 9.91 15.90
N PRO A 10 -0.70 10.93 16.76
CA PRO A 10 -1.95 11.68 16.85
C PRO A 10 -2.31 12.40 15.55
N LEU A 11 -1.32 12.96 14.84
CA LEU A 11 -1.53 13.59 13.53
C LEU A 11 -2.11 12.59 12.52
N THR A 12 -1.48 11.43 12.37
CA THR A 12 -1.94 10.37 11.45
C THR A 12 -3.35 9.92 11.78
N LEU A 13 -3.65 9.69 13.06
CA LEU A 13 -4.99 9.30 13.50
C LEU A 13 -6.01 10.41 13.24
N ALA A 14 -5.72 11.66 13.62
CA ALA A 14 -6.63 12.79 13.46
C ALA A 14 -6.97 13.01 11.98
N VAL A 15 -5.95 13.03 11.11
CA VAL A 15 -6.14 13.18 9.67
C VAL A 15 -6.92 12.01 9.09
N PHE A 16 -6.61 10.77 9.47
CA PHE A 16 -7.33 9.59 8.98
C PHE A 16 -8.80 9.58 9.41
N PHE A 17 -9.11 9.90 10.67
CA PHE A 17 -10.49 9.96 11.16
C PHE A 17 -11.28 11.11 10.51
N ALA A 18 -10.66 12.27 10.32
CA ALA A 18 -11.26 13.39 9.60
C ALA A 18 -11.55 13.02 8.13
N ALA A 19 -10.57 12.41 7.45
CA ALA A 19 -10.72 11.91 6.09
C ALA A 19 -11.82 10.84 5.98
N ARG A 20 -11.90 9.92 6.96
CA ARG A 20 -12.95 8.89 7.04
C ARG A 20 -14.34 9.51 7.21
N ARG A 21 -14.48 10.53 8.05
CA ARG A 21 -15.74 11.24 8.25
C ARG A 21 -16.17 11.99 6.98
N LEU A 22 -15.21 12.59 6.28
CA LEU A 22 -15.45 13.26 5.00
C LEU A 22 -15.87 12.28 3.90
N ALA A 23 -15.16 11.15 3.80
CA ALA A 23 -15.47 10.08 2.85
C ALA A 23 -16.88 9.50 3.05
N ALA A 24 -17.30 9.34 4.31
CA ALA A 24 -18.63 8.86 4.66
C ALA A 24 -19.76 9.82 4.22
N HIS A 25 -19.49 11.13 4.21
CA HIS A 25 -20.47 12.13 3.79
C HIS A 25 -20.62 12.23 2.27
N PHE A 26 -19.51 12.21 1.52
CA PHE A 26 -19.53 12.49 0.09
C PHE A 26 -19.60 11.25 -0.82
N LYS A 27 -19.30 10.04 -0.29
CA LYS A 27 -19.40 8.74 -1.00
C LYS A 27 -18.79 8.72 -2.42
N MET A 28 -17.76 9.53 -2.69
CA MET A 28 -17.06 9.52 -3.98
C MET A 28 -15.87 8.55 -3.94
N PRO A 29 -15.61 7.77 -5.02
CA PRO A 29 -14.47 6.85 -5.07
C PRO A 29 -13.10 7.51 -4.88
N LEU A 30 -12.96 8.80 -5.27
CA LEU A 30 -11.73 9.58 -5.07
C LEU A 30 -11.51 10.02 -3.62
N LEU A 31 -12.56 10.03 -2.79
CA LEU A 31 -12.50 10.43 -1.38
C LEU A 31 -12.07 9.26 -0.48
N ASN A 32 -11.22 8.36 -0.97
CA ASN A 32 -10.68 7.27 -0.15
C ASN A 32 -9.91 7.87 1.05
N PRO A 33 -10.24 7.50 2.30
CA PRO A 33 -9.59 8.05 3.49
C PRO A 33 -8.06 7.94 3.45
N LEU A 34 -7.53 6.89 2.83
CA LEU A 34 -6.08 6.72 2.64
C LEU A 34 -5.49 7.78 1.71
N LEU A 35 -6.13 8.02 0.56
CA LEU A 35 -5.65 8.98 -0.43
C LEU A 35 -5.72 10.41 0.13
N VAL A 36 -6.83 10.75 0.78
CA VAL A 36 -7.00 12.06 1.44
C VAL A 36 -5.93 12.25 2.53
N ALA A 37 -5.68 11.23 3.36
CA ALA A 37 -4.65 11.32 4.39
C ALA A 37 -3.24 11.54 3.79
N MET A 38 -2.89 10.84 2.70
CA MET A 38 -1.62 11.06 2.01
C MET A 38 -1.50 12.47 1.45
N VAL A 39 -2.55 12.97 0.78
CA VAL A 39 -2.58 14.33 0.19
C VAL A 39 -2.50 15.42 1.27
N VAL A 40 -2.91 15.14 2.51
CA VAL A 40 -2.77 16.09 3.62
C VAL A 40 -1.40 15.98 4.31
N ILE A 41 -0.93 14.77 4.58
CA ILE A 41 0.29 14.54 5.36
C ILE A 41 1.56 14.87 4.55
N ILE A 42 1.59 14.55 3.24
CA ILE A 42 2.78 14.81 2.41
C ILE A 42 3.10 16.31 2.33
N PRO A 43 2.15 17.22 1.97
CA PRO A 43 2.41 18.65 1.99
C PRO A 43 2.71 19.17 3.39
N PHE A 44 2.06 18.64 4.43
CA PHE A 44 2.36 19.04 5.80
C PHE A 44 3.83 18.78 6.17
N LEU A 45 4.37 17.59 5.85
CA LEU A 45 5.78 17.27 6.07
C LEU A 45 6.72 18.16 5.26
N LEU A 46 6.37 18.45 4.00
CA LEU A 46 7.15 19.34 3.14
C LEU A 46 7.19 20.78 3.67
N LEU A 47 6.04 21.32 4.12
CA LEU A 47 5.93 22.68 4.64
C LEU A 47 6.61 22.85 6.01
N THR A 48 6.55 21.82 6.86
CA THR A 48 7.20 21.82 8.17
C THR A 48 8.68 21.46 8.10
N GLY A 49 9.18 21.00 6.94
CA GLY A 49 10.56 20.58 6.74
C GLY A 49 10.96 19.35 7.55
N ILE A 50 9.99 18.57 8.05
CA ILE A 50 10.27 17.40 8.88
C ILE A 50 10.71 16.24 7.98
N PRO A 51 11.90 15.64 8.19
CA PRO A 51 12.34 14.49 7.42
C PRO A 51 11.37 13.31 7.59
N TYR A 52 11.06 12.65 6.46
CA TYR A 52 10.14 11.50 6.43
C TYR A 52 10.56 10.38 7.40
N GLU A 53 11.85 10.16 7.59
CA GLU A 53 12.36 9.15 8.53
C GLU A 53 11.88 9.38 9.97
N HIS A 54 11.74 10.64 10.40
CA HIS A 54 11.23 10.96 11.73
C HIS A 54 9.74 10.65 11.85
N TYR A 55 8.96 10.97 10.81
CA TYR A 55 7.55 10.64 10.74
C TYR A 55 7.32 9.12 10.71
N PHE A 56 8.12 8.39 9.93
CA PHE A 56 8.05 6.94 9.81
C PHE A 56 8.40 6.26 11.14
N LYS A 57 9.47 6.70 11.82
CA LYS A 57 9.84 6.23 13.17
C LYS A 57 8.78 6.60 14.22
N GLY A 58 8.19 7.79 14.13
CA GLY A 58 7.12 8.18 15.05
C GLY A 58 5.82 7.38 14.86
N SER A 59 5.63 6.73 13.71
CA SER A 59 4.48 5.87 13.42
C SER A 59 4.79 4.37 13.59
N GLU A 60 5.91 4.03 14.23
CA GLU A 60 6.40 2.65 14.43
C GLU A 60 5.33 1.74 15.03
N VAL A 61 4.58 2.20 16.04
CA VAL A 61 3.47 1.43 16.64
C VAL A 61 2.43 1.00 15.60
N LEU A 62 2.09 1.86 14.64
CA LEU A 62 1.15 1.51 13.58
C LEU A 62 1.78 0.55 12.57
N ASN A 63 3.07 0.73 12.26
CA ASN A 63 3.81 -0.15 11.37
C ASN A 63 3.96 -1.56 11.95
N ASP A 64 4.21 -1.69 13.24
CA ASP A 64 4.29 -2.98 13.93
C ASP A 64 2.95 -3.70 13.92
N LEU A 65 1.85 -2.97 14.09
CA LEU A 65 0.49 -3.50 13.99
C LEU A 65 0.12 -3.96 12.56
N LEU A 66 0.85 -3.57 11.52
CA LEU A 66 0.62 -4.09 10.17
C LEU A 66 0.88 -5.59 10.09
N GLN A 67 1.86 -6.11 10.84
CA GLN A 67 2.22 -7.53 10.81
C GLN A 67 1.08 -8.44 11.33
N PRO A 68 0.52 -8.24 12.54
CA PRO A 68 -0.64 -9.01 13.00
C PRO A 68 -1.88 -8.74 12.14
N ALA A 69 -2.04 -7.55 11.56
CA ALA A 69 -3.13 -7.28 10.62
C ALA A 69 -3.02 -8.13 9.35
N VAL A 70 -1.82 -8.36 8.81
CA VAL A 70 -1.59 -9.26 7.67
C VAL A 70 -1.94 -10.69 8.02
N VAL A 71 -1.59 -11.15 9.22
CA VAL A 71 -1.97 -12.49 9.70
C VAL A 71 -3.48 -12.61 9.85
N ALA A 72 -4.16 -11.59 10.39
CA ALA A 72 -5.61 -11.57 10.51
C ALA A 72 -6.30 -11.60 9.13
N LEU A 73 -5.73 -10.96 8.10
CA LEU A 73 -6.22 -11.02 6.72
C LEU A 73 -6.11 -12.42 6.09
N ALA A 74 -5.30 -13.33 6.66
CA ALA A 74 -5.26 -14.72 6.21
C ALA A 74 -6.48 -15.53 6.69
N TYR A 75 -7.21 -15.06 7.71
CA TYR A 75 -8.38 -15.77 8.25
C TYR A 75 -9.54 -15.91 7.24
N PRO A 76 -9.99 -14.84 6.54
CA PRO A 76 -11.00 -14.99 5.48
C PRO A 76 -10.58 -15.96 4.36
N LEU A 77 -9.29 -15.99 4.04
CA LEU A 77 -8.74 -16.92 3.05
C LEU A 77 -8.81 -18.37 3.55
N TYR A 78 -8.57 -18.59 4.84
CA TYR A 78 -8.70 -19.89 5.49
C TYR A 78 -10.15 -20.38 5.49
N GLU A 79 -11.14 -19.53 5.79
CA GLU A 79 -12.56 -19.91 5.71
C GLU A 79 -12.97 -20.32 4.29
N GLN A 80 -12.44 -19.63 3.27
CA GLN A 80 -12.76 -19.94 1.86
C GLN A 80 -11.86 -21.03 1.25
N LEU A 81 -10.99 -21.65 2.03
CA LEU A 81 -9.98 -22.60 1.53
C LEU A 81 -10.61 -23.83 0.86
N HIS A 82 -11.82 -24.23 1.27
CA HIS A 82 -12.58 -25.28 0.60
C HIS A 82 -12.95 -24.90 -0.85
N GLN A 83 -13.42 -23.67 -1.08
CA GLN A 83 -13.76 -23.16 -2.42
C GLN A 83 -12.51 -22.98 -3.29
N ILE A 84 -11.43 -22.47 -2.69
CA ILE A 84 -10.13 -22.33 -3.36
C ILE A 84 -9.62 -23.69 -3.79
N ARG A 85 -9.69 -24.71 -2.92
CA ARG A 85 -9.28 -26.08 -3.25
C ARG A 85 -10.13 -26.68 -4.38
N ALA A 86 -11.40 -26.33 -4.51
CA ALA A 86 -12.22 -26.80 -5.64
C ALA A 86 -11.74 -26.23 -7.00
N ARG A 87 -11.15 -25.03 -7.01
CA ARG A 87 -10.74 -24.29 -8.23
C ARG A 87 -9.25 -24.00 -8.31
N TRP A 88 -8.42 -24.69 -7.52
CA TRP A 88 -7.03 -24.33 -7.26
C TRP A 88 -6.18 -24.20 -8.53
N LYS A 89 -6.37 -25.10 -9.51
CA LYS A 89 -5.64 -25.08 -10.79
C LYS A 89 -5.87 -23.78 -11.55
N SER A 90 -7.12 -23.34 -11.60
CA SER A 90 -7.51 -22.11 -12.32
C SER A 90 -6.99 -20.88 -11.59
N ILE A 91 -7.16 -20.80 -10.26
CA ILE A 91 -6.68 -19.69 -9.44
C ILE A 91 -5.17 -19.53 -9.57
N ILE A 92 -4.40 -20.62 -9.37
CA ILE A 92 -2.94 -20.55 -9.46
C ILE A 92 -2.48 -20.16 -10.87
N SER A 93 -3.07 -20.72 -11.92
CA SER A 93 -2.68 -20.39 -13.29
C SER A 93 -2.93 -18.91 -13.62
N ILE A 94 -4.11 -18.39 -13.29
CA ILE A 94 -4.48 -16.99 -13.54
C ILE A 94 -3.60 -16.05 -12.70
N CYS A 95 -3.43 -16.33 -11.41
CA CYS A 95 -2.59 -15.52 -10.53
C CYS A 95 -1.12 -15.54 -10.98
N PHE A 96 -0.60 -16.68 -11.41
CA PHE A 96 0.78 -16.81 -11.86
C PHE A 96 1.02 -15.98 -13.13
N VAL A 97 0.21 -16.19 -14.17
CA VAL A 97 0.33 -15.46 -15.43
C VAL A 97 0.09 -13.96 -15.20
N GLY A 98 -0.96 -13.60 -14.47
CA GLY A 98 -1.30 -12.20 -14.17
C GLY A 98 -0.21 -11.49 -13.38
N SER A 99 0.38 -12.15 -12.37
CA SER A 99 1.48 -11.57 -11.59
C SER A 99 2.74 -11.41 -12.43
N LEU A 100 3.10 -12.43 -13.23
CA LEU A 100 4.28 -12.39 -14.09
C LEU A 100 4.17 -11.24 -15.11
N VAL A 101 3.02 -11.13 -15.78
CA VAL A 101 2.75 -10.05 -16.74
C VAL A 101 2.79 -8.70 -16.05
N ALA A 102 2.15 -8.55 -14.89
CA ALA A 102 2.13 -7.28 -14.15
C ALA A 102 3.53 -6.84 -13.66
N MET A 103 4.36 -7.79 -13.23
CA MET A 103 5.74 -7.54 -12.80
C MET A 103 6.63 -7.17 -13.99
N ILE A 104 6.61 -7.96 -15.07
CA ILE A 104 7.46 -7.72 -16.24
C ILE A 104 7.09 -6.40 -16.92
N THR A 105 5.80 -6.14 -17.14
CA THR A 105 5.34 -4.91 -17.79
C THR A 105 5.65 -3.69 -16.92
N GLY A 106 5.31 -3.73 -15.64
CA GLY A 106 5.55 -2.61 -14.72
C GLY A 106 7.03 -2.27 -14.57
N THR A 107 7.87 -3.28 -14.40
CA THR A 107 9.33 -3.10 -14.22
C THR A 107 9.99 -2.65 -15.51
N SER A 108 9.64 -3.26 -16.65
CA SER A 108 10.18 -2.86 -17.96
C SER A 108 9.85 -1.41 -18.28
N VAL A 109 8.59 -0.99 -18.07
CA VAL A 109 8.18 0.40 -18.30
C VAL A 109 8.94 1.35 -17.36
N ALA A 110 9.07 1.02 -16.08
CA ALA A 110 9.82 1.84 -15.13
C ALA A 110 11.29 2.02 -15.57
N LEU A 111 11.97 0.93 -15.95
CA LEU A 111 13.35 0.98 -16.43
C LEU A 111 13.49 1.77 -17.74
N LEU A 112 12.56 1.60 -18.69
CA LEU A 112 12.54 2.35 -19.94
C LEU A 112 12.33 3.86 -19.73
N MET A 113 11.60 4.24 -18.69
CA MET A 113 11.43 5.64 -18.27
C MET A 113 12.64 6.20 -17.50
N GLY A 114 13.69 5.40 -17.30
CA GLY A 114 14.91 5.82 -16.61
C GLY A 114 14.87 5.68 -15.09
N ALA A 115 13.98 4.85 -14.54
CA ALA A 115 13.97 4.57 -13.10
C ALA A 115 15.26 3.87 -12.65
N THR A 116 15.76 4.24 -11.46
CA THR A 116 16.90 3.55 -10.84
C THR A 116 16.53 2.11 -10.47
N PRO A 117 17.52 1.20 -10.34
CA PRO A 117 17.28 -0.18 -9.89
C PRO A 117 16.52 -0.26 -8.55
N GLU A 118 16.78 0.67 -7.64
CA GLU A 118 16.09 0.78 -6.33
C GLU A 118 14.59 1.12 -6.49
N ILE A 119 14.26 2.04 -7.40
CA ILE A 119 12.86 2.39 -7.69
C ILE A 119 12.18 1.23 -8.44
N ALA A 120 12.86 0.60 -9.39
CA ALA A 120 12.34 -0.57 -10.10
C ALA A 120 12.04 -1.74 -9.14
N ALA A 121 12.94 -1.99 -8.17
CA ALA A 121 12.74 -2.95 -7.08
C ALA A 121 11.51 -2.59 -6.22
N SER A 122 11.24 -1.30 -6.02
CA SER A 122 10.06 -0.84 -5.27
C SER A 122 8.74 -1.03 -6.03
N VAL A 123 8.79 -0.96 -7.37
CA VAL A 123 7.63 -1.09 -8.27
C VAL A 123 7.26 -2.55 -8.53
N LEU A 124 8.23 -3.47 -8.46
CA LEU A 124 8.04 -4.91 -8.66
C LEU A 124 6.84 -5.49 -7.88
N PRO A 125 6.70 -5.27 -6.56
CA PRO A 125 5.59 -5.81 -5.77
C PRO A 125 4.32 -4.94 -5.79
N LYS A 126 4.15 -4.01 -6.75
CA LYS A 126 2.99 -3.07 -6.80
C LYS A 126 1.59 -3.73 -6.83
N SER A 127 1.52 -5.01 -7.18
CA SER A 127 0.25 -5.75 -7.33
C SER A 127 -0.11 -6.58 -6.09
N VAL A 128 0.69 -6.53 -5.03
CA VAL A 128 0.44 -7.25 -3.76
C VAL A 128 -0.18 -6.29 -2.74
N THR A 129 -0.66 -6.78 -1.59
CA THR A 129 -1.17 -5.91 -0.52
C THR A 129 -0.04 -5.08 0.09
N THR A 130 -0.35 -3.84 0.50
CA THR A 130 0.63 -2.82 0.93
C THR A 130 1.68 -3.35 1.91
N PRO A 131 1.32 -4.07 3.00
CA PRO A 131 2.33 -4.55 3.95
C PRO A 131 3.26 -5.62 3.35
N ILE A 132 2.73 -6.51 2.51
CA ILE A 132 3.52 -7.56 1.85
C ILE A 132 4.46 -6.89 0.84
N ALA A 133 3.97 -5.91 0.07
CA ALA A 133 4.79 -5.20 -0.90
C ALA A 133 5.92 -4.41 -0.24
N MET A 134 5.68 -3.78 0.91
CA MET A 134 6.71 -3.09 1.69
C MET A 134 7.79 -4.05 2.19
N ALA A 135 7.39 -5.20 2.72
CA ALA A 135 8.32 -6.21 3.22
C ALA A 135 9.16 -6.82 2.09
N VAL A 136 8.51 -7.22 0.99
CA VAL A 136 9.19 -7.77 -0.20
C VAL A 136 10.09 -6.72 -0.82
N GLY A 137 9.59 -5.50 -1.06
CA GLY A 137 10.32 -4.38 -1.64
C GLY A 137 11.59 -4.07 -0.84
N GLY A 138 11.50 -3.96 0.49
CA GLY A 138 12.68 -3.78 1.34
C GLY A 138 13.67 -4.95 1.27
N SER A 139 13.18 -6.18 1.13
CA SER A 139 14.04 -7.38 1.05
C SER A 139 14.82 -7.48 -0.27
N ILE A 140 14.31 -6.86 -1.33
CA ILE A 140 14.95 -6.82 -2.66
C ILE A 140 15.71 -5.51 -2.94
N GLY A 141 15.95 -4.69 -1.91
CA GLY A 141 16.71 -3.44 -2.04
C GLY A 141 15.91 -2.24 -2.57
N GLY A 142 14.58 -2.33 -2.56
CA GLY A 142 13.69 -1.21 -2.84
C GLY A 142 13.40 -0.35 -1.60
N ILE A 143 12.66 0.73 -1.82
CA ILE A 143 12.23 1.69 -0.81
C ILE A 143 10.78 1.35 -0.43
N PRO A 144 10.52 0.82 0.79
CA PRO A 144 9.18 0.37 1.20
C PRO A 144 8.11 1.44 1.06
N ALA A 145 8.46 2.70 1.32
CA ALA A 145 7.55 3.84 1.17
C ALA A 145 7.04 3.98 -0.27
N ILE A 146 7.92 3.82 -1.27
CA ILE A 146 7.55 3.89 -2.69
C ILE A 146 6.66 2.70 -3.05
N SER A 147 7.00 1.49 -2.60
CA SER A 147 6.15 0.31 -2.79
C SER A 147 4.74 0.53 -2.25
N ALA A 148 4.62 1.11 -1.06
CA ALA A 148 3.31 1.40 -0.46
C ALA A 148 2.48 2.35 -1.33
N VAL A 149 3.08 3.44 -1.82
CA VAL A 149 2.41 4.40 -2.71
C VAL A 149 1.98 3.73 -4.02
N CYS A 150 2.87 2.94 -4.64
CA CYS A 150 2.55 2.23 -5.88
C CYS A 150 1.36 1.27 -5.70
N VAL A 151 1.33 0.50 -4.62
CA VAL A 151 0.21 -0.41 -4.31
C VAL A 151 -1.09 0.36 -4.10
N ILE A 152 -1.05 1.44 -3.33
CA ILE A 152 -2.24 2.28 -3.07
C ILE A 152 -2.77 2.85 -4.39
N PHE A 153 -1.88 3.38 -5.24
CA PHE A 153 -2.25 3.95 -6.52
C PHE A 153 -2.89 2.90 -7.44
N VAL A 154 -2.25 1.74 -7.61
CA VAL A 154 -2.79 0.63 -8.41
C VAL A 154 -4.10 0.11 -7.82
N GLY A 155 -4.20 -0.01 -6.50
CA GLY A 155 -5.39 -0.47 -5.80
C GLY A 155 -6.58 0.48 -5.96
N ILE A 156 -6.36 1.79 -5.91
CA ILE A 156 -7.39 2.80 -6.15
C ILE A 156 -7.83 2.79 -7.62
N LEU A 157 -6.90 2.74 -8.57
CA LEU A 157 -7.24 2.59 -9.98
C LEU A 157 -8.04 1.31 -10.22
N GLY A 158 -7.62 0.18 -9.64
CA GLY A 158 -8.35 -1.08 -9.71
C GLY A 158 -9.75 -1.01 -9.12
N ALA A 159 -9.94 -0.31 -7.98
CA ALA A 159 -11.25 -0.13 -7.37
C ALA A 159 -12.18 0.76 -8.22
N VAL A 160 -11.63 1.79 -8.88
CA VAL A 160 -12.39 2.72 -9.72
C VAL A 160 -12.75 2.10 -11.07
N PHE A 161 -11.78 1.46 -11.74
CA PHE A 161 -11.96 0.91 -13.08
C PHE A 161 -12.42 -0.54 -13.11
N GLY A 162 -12.28 -1.30 -12.03
CA GLY A 162 -12.67 -2.71 -11.97
C GLY A 162 -14.18 -2.94 -11.87
N HIS A 163 -14.95 -1.93 -11.48
CA HIS A 163 -16.39 -2.05 -11.24
C HIS A 163 -17.27 -1.89 -12.51
N THR A 164 -16.74 -2.21 -13.69
CA THR A 164 -17.43 -2.03 -14.99
C THR A 164 -17.76 -3.34 -15.72
N LEU A 165 -17.86 -4.49 -15.04
CA LEU A 165 -18.36 -5.75 -15.61
C LEU A 165 -19.36 -6.43 -14.67
#